data_AF-A0A377V358-F1
#
_entry.id   AF-A0A377V358-F1
#
_cell.length_a   1.000
_cell.length_b   1.000
_cell.length_c   1.000
_cell.angle_alpha   90.00
_cell.angle_beta   90.00
_cell.angle_gamma   90.00
#
_symmetry.space_group_name_H-M   'P 1'
#
loop_
_entity.id
_entity.type
_entity.pdbx_description
1 polymer ?
#
loop_
_entity_poly.entity_id
_entity_poly.type
_entity_poly.pdbx_seq_one_letter_code
_entity_poly.pdbx_strand_id
1 'polypeptide(L)'
;MSAAIGLSHNMFDGALYLGVCDKIVPGLTMAALSFGHLPSVFIPSGPMASGLPNKEKVRIRQLYAEGKVDRMALLESEAASYHAPGTCTFYGTANTNQMVVEFMGMQLPGSSFVHPDAPLREALTGRRRAPGHRMTGNGNEWMPLGKMFDEKVVVNGIVALLATGGSTNHTMHLVAMAARRELSLTGDDFSDLSDVVPLLARLYPNGPADINHFQAAGGVPVLVRELLKGGLLNEDVHTVAGFGLSRYTLEPWLK
;
A
#
# COMPACT_ATOMS: atom_id res chain seq x y z
N MET A 1 16.23 -10.47 1.51
CA MET A 1 17.30 -11.21 2.21
C MET A 1 17.77 -10.46 3.46
N SER A 2 18.27 -9.23 3.37
CA SER A 2 18.85 -8.50 4.51
C SER A 2 17.92 -8.38 5.74
N ALA A 3 16.64 -8.02 5.54
CA ALA A 3 15.68 -7.95 6.64
C ALA A 3 15.43 -9.31 7.32
N ALA A 4 15.43 -10.41 6.55
CA ALA A 4 15.27 -11.76 7.08
C ALA A 4 16.50 -12.19 7.91
N ILE A 5 17.71 -11.84 7.46
CA ILE A 5 18.94 -12.09 8.23
C ILE A 5 18.90 -11.32 9.56
N GLY A 6 18.39 -10.09 9.58
CA GLY A 6 18.22 -9.33 10.82
C GLY A 6 17.35 -10.05 11.86
N LEU A 7 16.35 -10.82 11.42
CA LEU A 7 15.43 -11.55 12.30
C LEU A 7 15.93 -12.94 12.72
N SER A 8 16.98 -13.48 12.08
CA SER A 8 17.41 -14.87 12.30
C SER A 8 18.03 -15.14 13.67
N HIS A 9 18.32 -14.10 14.45
CA HIS A 9 18.87 -14.25 15.81
C HIS A 9 17.82 -14.70 16.84
N ASN A 10 16.53 -14.78 16.45
CA ASN A 10 15.43 -15.25 17.30
C ASN A 10 15.29 -14.48 18.63
N MET A 11 15.53 -13.17 18.59
CA MET A 11 15.49 -12.26 19.76
C MET A 11 14.29 -11.31 19.73
N PHE A 12 13.37 -11.47 18.76
CA PHE A 12 12.26 -10.55 18.55
C PHE A 12 10.93 -11.26 18.69
N ASP A 13 10.00 -10.66 19.42
CA ASP A 13 8.62 -11.16 19.57
C ASP A 13 7.68 -10.68 18.46
N GLY A 14 8.16 -9.78 17.59
CA GLY A 14 7.40 -9.18 16.50
C GLY A 14 8.23 -8.12 15.76
N ALA A 15 7.72 -7.63 14.64
CA ALA A 15 8.43 -6.66 13.81
C ALA A 15 7.53 -5.58 13.20
N LEU A 16 8.08 -4.37 13.07
CA LEU A 16 7.46 -3.27 12.34
C LEU A 16 8.25 -3.04 11.04
N TYR A 17 7.54 -3.03 9.92
CA TYR A 17 8.13 -2.92 8.59
C TYR A 17 7.88 -1.53 8.01
N LEU A 18 8.92 -0.70 8.03
CA LEU A 18 8.89 0.64 7.45
C LEU A 18 9.34 0.55 6.00
N GLY A 19 8.39 0.48 5.09
CA GLY A 19 8.67 0.30 3.67
C GLY A 19 7.63 0.98 2.82
N VAL A 20 8.08 1.67 1.77
CA VAL A 20 7.20 2.46 0.91
C VAL A 20 7.64 2.45 -0.54
N CYS A 21 8.93 2.63 -0.81
CA CYS A 21 9.42 2.70 -2.19
C CYS A 21 9.21 1.38 -2.94
N ASP A 22 9.21 1.48 -4.26
CA ASP A 22 8.76 0.49 -5.24
C ASP A 22 9.08 -0.99 -4.86
N LYS A 23 10.37 -1.31 -4.69
CA LYS A 23 10.83 -2.69 -4.41
C LYS A 23 10.99 -3.00 -2.92
N ILE A 24 10.85 -2.01 -2.04
CA ILE A 24 11.06 -2.17 -0.60
C ILE A 24 9.93 -3.01 0.00
N VAL A 25 8.68 -2.63 -0.26
CA VAL A 25 7.50 -3.30 0.32
C VAL A 25 7.46 -4.80 -0.02
N PRO A 26 7.53 -5.25 -1.29
CA PRO A 26 7.61 -6.68 -1.61
C PRO A 26 8.78 -7.38 -0.93
N GLY A 27 9.97 -6.76 -0.91
CA GLY A 27 11.14 -7.33 -0.24
C GLY A 27 10.94 -7.52 1.27
N LEU A 28 10.29 -6.55 1.93
CA LEU A 28 9.95 -6.61 3.34
C LEU A 28 8.85 -7.63 3.62
N THR A 29 7.80 -7.69 2.80
CA THR A 29 6.75 -8.72 2.91
C THR A 29 7.34 -10.11 2.78
N MET A 30 8.21 -10.35 1.80
CA MET A 30 8.87 -11.64 1.63
C MET A 30 9.77 -11.99 2.83
N ALA A 31 10.47 -11.01 3.40
CA ALA A 31 11.26 -11.22 4.61
C ALA A 31 10.38 -11.54 5.83
N ALA A 32 9.29 -10.81 6.00
CA ALA A 32 8.32 -11.01 7.09
C ALA A 32 7.68 -12.40 7.02
N LEU A 33 7.29 -12.85 5.82
CA LEU A 33 6.70 -14.18 5.63
C LEU A 33 7.70 -15.31 5.85
N SER A 34 8.99 -15.08 5.62
CA SER A 34 10.04 -16.05 5.97
C SER A 34 10.12 -16.29 7.48
N PHE A 35 9.70 -15.30 8.29
CA PHE A 35 9.51 -15.39 9.74
C PHE A 35 8.02 -15.27 10.08
N GLY A 36 7.15 -15.90 9.30
CA GLY A 36 5.69 -15.74 9.40
C GLY A 36 5.10 -16.15 10.75
N HIS A 37 5.85 -16.79 11.66
CA HIS A 37 5.45 -17.03 13.04
C HIS A 37 5.52 -15.77 13.92
N LEU A 38 6.13 -14.68 13.44
CA LEU A 38 6.18 -13.41 14.15
C LEU A 38 5.02 -12.50 13.74
N PRO A 39 4.34 -11.88 14.72
CA PRO A 39 3.49 -10.72 14.49
C PRO A 39 4.23 -9.63 13.71
N SER A 40 3.62 -9.13 12.65
CA SER A 40 4.25 -8.15 11.75
C SER A 40 3.24 -7.09 11.35
N VAL A 41 3.62 -5.81 11.43
CA VAL A 41 2.78 -4.68 10.99
C VAL A 41 3.56 -3.78 10.04
N PHE A 42 2.93 -3.39 8.94
CA PHE A 42 3.53 -2.49 7.95
C PHE A 42 3.21 -1.03 8.26
N ILE A 43 4.20 -0.17 8.03
CA ILE A 43 4.14 1.26 8.33
C ILE A 43 4.35 2.05 7.03
N PRO A 44 3.27 2.53 6.39
CA PRO A 44 3.36 3.48 5.29
C PRO A 44 3.87 4.84 5.78
N SER A 45 4.51 5.57 4.86
CA SER A 45 4.91 6.97 5.09
C SER A 45 3.86 7.95 4.58
N GLY A 46 3.12 7.61 3.53
CA GLY A 46 2.24 8.52 2.81
C GLY A 46 2.91 9.29 1.67
N PRO A 47 2.10 10.01 0.87
CA PRO A 47 2.54 10.79 -0.27
C PRO A 47 2.99 12.19 0.12
N MET A 48 3.79 12.82 -0.74
CA MET A 48 3.94 14.27 -0.76
C MET A 48 2.58 14.95 -1.02
N ALA A 49 2.44 16.20 -0.59
CA ALA A 49 1.32 17.04 -1.03
C ALA A 49 1.29 17.21 -2.57
N SER A 50 0.14 17.60 -3.11
CA SER A 50 0.05 17.91 -4.54
C SER A 50 0.85 19.16 -4.85
N GLY A 51 1.79 19.03 -5.77
CA GLY A 51 2.60 20.14 -6.28
C GLY A 51 2.29 20.41 -7.75
N LEU A 52 3.35 20.54 -8.57
CA LEU A 52 3.21 20.75 -10.00
C LEU A 52 2.30 19.67 -10.63
N PRO A 53 1.24 20.03 -11.39
CA PRO A 53 0.37 19.06 -12.03
C PRO A 53 1.11 18.14 -13.00
N ASN A 54 0.73 16.86 -13.08
CA ASN A 54 1.44 15.89 -13.92
C ASN A 54 1.40 16.24 -15.42
N LYS A 55 0.29 16.82 -15.91
CA LYS A 55 0.20 17.32 -17.29
C LYS A 55 1.24 18.39 -17.58
N GLU A 56 1.53 19.26 -16.62
CA GLU A 56 2.50 20.34 -16.78
C GLU A 56 3.93 19.80 -16.80
N LYS A 57 4.24 18.79 -15.96
CA LYS A 57 5.52 18.06 -16.02
C LYS A 57 5.75 17.44 -17.41
N VAL A 58 4.73 16.79 -17.96
CA VAL A 58 4.80 16.18 -19.29
C VAL A 58 4.99 17.24 -20.38
N ARG A 59 4.23 18.35 -20.31
CA ARG A 59 4.35 19.48 -21.26
C ARG A 59 5.76 20.05 -21.29
N ILE A 60 6.36 20.34 -20.13
CA ILE A 60 7.72 20.90 -20.06
C ILE A 60 8.76 19.92 -20.60
N ARG A 61 8.63 18.61 -20.29
CA ARG A 61 9.52 17.57 -20.84
C ARG A 61 9.42 17.47 -22.37
N GLN A 62 8.21 17.56 -22.92
CA GLN A 62 8.00 17.57 -24.37
C GLN A 62 8.62 18.80 -25.03
N LEU A 63 8.37 19.99 -24.48
CA LEU A 63 8.96 21.23 -25.00
C LEU A 63 10.50 21.21 -24.94
N TYR A 64 11.08 20.62 -23.90
CA TYR A 64 12.53 20.49 -23.80
C TYR A 64 13.09 19.55 -24.87
N ALA A 65 12.43 18.41 -25.09
CA ALA A 65 12.80 17.47 -26.15
C ALA A 65 12.66 18.08 -27.57
N GLU A 66 11.72 19.02 -27.74
CA GLU A 66 11.54 19.80 -28.97
C GLU A 66 12.52 20.99 -29.11
N GLY A 67 13.37 21.24 -28.10
CA GLY A 67 14.28 22.40 -28.07
C GLY A 67 13.59 23.75 -27.87
N LYS A 68 12.33 23.77 -27.42
CA LYS A 68 11.52 24.98 -27.23
C LYS A 68 11.66 25.61 -25.84
N VAL A 69 12.20 24.87 -24.87
CA VAL A 69 12.58 25.40 -23.56
C VAL A 69 13.99 24.96 -23.23
N ASP A 70 14.66 25.72 -22.36
CA ASP A 70 16.03 25.46 -21.97
C ASP A 70 16.12 24.44 -20.82
N ARG A 71 17.35 24.10 -20.44
CA ARG A 71 17.62 23.16 -19.34
C ARG A 71 17.17 23.73 -17.98
N MET A 72 17.13 25.05 -17.83
CA MET A 72 16.69 25.69 -16.59
C MET A 72 15.20 25.47 -16.35
N ALA A 73 14.37 25.64 -17.39
CA ALA A 73 12.93 25.35 -17.30
C ALA A 73 12.66 23.87 -16.96
N LEU A 74 13.45 22.94 -17.54
CA LEU A 74 13.34 21.52 -17.19
C LEU A 74 13.71 21.27 -15.72
N LEU A 75 14.80 21.86 -15.25
CA LEU A 75 15.26 21.72 -13.86
C LEU A 75 14.26 22.30 -12.86
N GLU A 76 13.66 23.45 -13.16
CA GLU A 76 12.62 24.05 -12.32
C GLU A 76 11.39 23.13 -12.20
N SER A 77 10.96 22.54 -13.32
CA SER A 77 9.88 21.55 -13.33
C SER A 77 10.23 20.29 -12.52
N GLU A 78 11.47 19.81 -12.63
CA GLU A 78 11.95 18.66 -11.86
C GLU A 78 12.01 18.95 -10.36
N ALA A 79 12.56 20.11 -9.96
CA ALA A 79 12.61 20.53 -8.57
C ALA A 79 11.20 20.70 -7.97
N ALA A 80 10.27 21.30 -8.72
CA ALA A 80 8.88 21.43 -8.29
C ALA A 80 8.13 20.07 -8.21
N SER A 81 8.64 19.03 -8.87
CA SER A 81 8.03 17.70 -8.84
C SER A 81 8.31 16.94 -7.53
N TYR A 82 9.45 17.18 -6.90
CA TYR A 82 9.91 16.51 -5.66
C TYR A 82 10.13 17.55 -4.55
N HIS A 83 9.05 18.16 -4.10
CA HIS A 83 9.07 19.39 -3.29
C HIS A 83 8.86 19.17 -1.78
N ALA A 84 8.63 17.93 -1.34
CA ALA A 84 8.39 17.60 0.07
C ALA A 84 8.81 16.16 0.41
N PRO A 85 8.91 15.78 1.69
CA PRO A 85 9.01 14.37 2.08
C PRO A 85 7.76 13.57 1.70
N GLY A 86 7.94 12.30 1.35
CA GLY A 86 6.85 11.37 1.04
C GLY A 86 7.01 10.69 -0.31
N THR A 87 6.06 9.83 -0.66
CA THR A 87 6.00 9.19 -1.97
C THR A 87 5.59 10.14 -3.09
N CYS A 88 5.89 9.75 -4.32
CA CYS A 88 5.38 10.41 -5.52
C CYS A 88 3.85 10.57 -5.46
N THR A 89 3.30 11.62 -6.05
CA THR A 89 1.84 11.83 -6.05
C THR A 89 1.09 10.98 -7.09
N PHE A 90 1.80 10.47 -8.11
CA PHE A 90 1.22 9.59 -9.12
C PHE A 90 1.05 8.16 -8.60
N TYR A 91 0.09 7.43 -9.17
CA TYR A 91 -0.24 6.06 -8.79
C TYR A 91 0.69 5.02 -9.44
N GLY A 92 1.98 5.13 -9.12
CA GLY A 92 2.99 4.13 -9.44
C GLY A 92 3.11 3.03 -8.39
N THR A 93 4.10 2.16 -8.53
CA THR A 93 4.26 0.98 -7.67
C THR A 93 4.31 1.29 -6.18
N ALA A 94 4.95 2.40 -5.78
CA ALA A 94 5.02 2.79 -4.37
C ALA A 94 3.64 3.07 -3.76
N ASN A 95 2.75 3.75 -4.50
CA ASN A 95 1.39 4.01 -4.02
C ASN A 95 0.46 2.81 -4.19
N THR A 96 0.66 1.99 -5.23
CA THR A 96 -0.03 0.71 -5.35
C THR A 96 0.34 -0.21 -4.18
N ASN A 97 1.61 -0.29 -3.78
CA ASN A 97 2.03 -1.06 -2.60
C ASN A 97 1.30 -0.60 -1.33
N GLN A 98 1.19 0.72 -1.10
CA GLN A 98 0.47 1.25 0.07
C GLN A 98 -1.00 0.80 0.04
N MET A 99 -1.70 0.98 -1.09
CA MET A 99 -3.08 0.52 -1.29
C MET A 99 -3.24 -0.98 -1.02
N VAL A 100 -2.45 -1.80 -1.72
CA VAL A 100 -2.55 -3.27 -1.71
C VAL A 100 -2.31 -3.80 -0.31
N VAL A 101 -1.26 -3.34 0.38
CA VAL A 101 -0.93 -3.84 1.72
C VAL A 101 -1.97 -3.41 2.77
N GLU A 102 -2.66 -2.28 2.58
CA GLU A 102 -3.79 -1.91 3.42
C GLU A 102 -5.01 -2.83 3.19
N PHE A 103 -5.33 -3.15 1.94
CA PHE A 103 -6.39 -4.11 1.58
C PHE A 103 -6.10 -5.54 2.04
N MET A 104 -4.82 -5.91 2.11
CA MET A 104 -4.35 -7.17 2.68
C MET A 104 -4.42 -7.18 4.22
N GLY A 105 -4.89 -6.10 4.84
CA GLY A 105 -5.05 -6.03 6.29
C GLY A 105 -3.74 -5.93 7.07
N MET A 106 -2.62 -5.66 6.41
CA MET A 106 -1.28 -5.65 7.02
C MET A 106 -0.86 -4.26 7.54
N GLN A 107 -1.68 -3.23 7.30
CA GLN A 107 -1.53 -1.87 7.80
C GLN A 107 -2.80 -1.43 8.51
N LEU A 108 -2.72 -0.38 9.34
CA LEU A 108 -3.90 0.18 9.97
C LEU A 108 -4.89 0.76 8.94
N PRO A 109 -6.21 0.67 9.19
CA PRO A 109 -7.24 1.36 8.41
C PRO A 109 -6.96 2.85 8.18
N GLY A 110 -7.13 3.29 6.94
CA GLY A 110 -7.02 4.67 6.48
C GLY A 110 -5.61 5.25 6.59
N SER A 111 -4.59 4.42 6.66
CA SER A 111 -3.24 4.88 7.04
C SER A 111 -2.26 5.01 5.87
N SER A 112 -2.60 4.50 4.68
CA SER A 112 -1.74 4.56 3.49
C SER A 112 -1.40 5.98 3.09
N PHE A 113 -2.40 6.84 2.90
CA PHE A 113 -2.21 8.13 2.21
C PHE A 113 -2.26 9.35 3.13
N VAL A 114 -2.09 9.15 4.45
CA VAL A 114 -1.89 10.25 5.39
C VAL A 114 -0.49 10.85 5.19
N HIS A 115 -0.39 12.17 4.99
CA HIS A 115 0.88 12.84 4.73
C HIS A 115 1.91 12.63 5.85
N PRO A 116 3.22 12.54 5.52
CA PRO A 116 4.28 12.29 6.51
C PRO A 116 4.33 13.29 7.66
N ASP A 117 4.00 14.55 7.41
CA ASP A 117 4.04 15.69 8.33
C ASP A 117 2.70 15.95 9.03
N ALA A 118 1.63 15.22 8.69
CA ALA A 118 0.34 15.39 9.34
C ALA A 118 0.37 14.88 10.79
N PRO A 119 -0.21 15.59 11.78
CA PRO A 119 -0.32 15.09 13.15
C PRO A 119 -0.98 13.70 13.24
N LEU A 120 -1.90 13.40 12.32
CA LEU A 120 -2.54 12.09 12.22
C LEU A 120 -1.53 10.97 11.90
N ARG A 121 -0.47 11.24 11.09
CA ARG A 121 0.58 10.25 10.81
C ARG A 121 1.36 9.90 12.06
N GLU A 122 1.68 10.89 12.90
CA GLU A 122 2.35 10.66 14.18
C GLU A 122 1.49 9.78 15.08
N ALA A 123 0.21 10.13 15.22
CA ALA A 123 -0.73 9.34 16.03
C ALA A 123 -0.92 7.92 15.50
N LEU A 124 -1.03 7.72 14.19
CA LEU A 124 -1.15 6.40 13.57
C LEU A 124 0.13 5.59 13.78
N THR A 125 1.30 6.20 13.63
CA THR A 125 2.60 5.53 13.83
C THR A 125 2.81 5.18 15.30
N GLY A 126 2.46 6.08 16.21
CA GLY A 126 2.48 5.85 17.66
C GLY A 126 1.50 4.76 18.08
N ARG A 127 0.26 4.79 17.57
CA ARG A 127 -0.76 3.76 17.82
C ARG A 127 -0.29 2.38 17.38
N ARG A 128 0.53 2.24 16.35
CA ARG A 128 1.05 0.91 15.89
C ARG A 128 1.91 0.18 16.92
N ARG A 129 2.42 0.88 17.94
CA ARG A 129 3.03 0.23 19.11
C ARG A 129 2.02 -0.61 19.89
N ALA A 130 0.74 -0.25 19.88
CA ALA A 130 -0.31 -0.92 20.65
C ALA A 130 -0.86 -2.21 19.99
N PRO A 131 -1.28 -2.26 18.70
CA PRO A 131 -1.61 -3.51 18.01
C PRO A 131 -0.41 -4.45 17.91
N GLY A 132 0.78 -3.92 17.60
CA GLY A 132 2.01 -4.73 17.57
C GLY A 132 2.25 -5.44 18.91
N HIS A 133 2.14 -4.73 20.03
CA HIS A 133 2.29 -5.29 21.36
C HIS A 133 1.15 -6.24 21.78
N ARG A 134 -0.09 -5.96 21.35
CA ARG A 134 -1.24 -6.83 21.58
C ARG A 134 -1.15 -8.15 20.82
N MET A 135 -0.59 -8.10 19.61
CA MET A 135 -0.37 -9.28 18.78
C MET A 135 0.84 -10.10 19.24
N THR A 136 1.73 -9.53 20.08
CA THR A 136 2.88 -10.24 20.67
C THR A 136 2.50 -10.97 21.98
N GLY A 137 2.96 -12.21 22.14
CA GLY A 137 2.76 -13.05 23.34
C GLY A 137 1.81 -14.24 23.14
N ASN A 138 1.78 -15.20 24.06
CA ASN A 138 0.92 -16.41 24.00
C ASN A 138 -0.55 -16.15 24.42
N GLY A 139 -1.02 -14.90 24.32
CA GLY A 139 -2.38 -14.52 24.70
C GLY A 139 -3.39 -14.73 23.57
N ASN A 140 -4.66 -14.46 23.84
CA ASN A 140 -5.75 -14.64 22.88
C ASN A 140 -5.67 -13.71 21.64
N GLU A 141 -4.86 -12.66 21.69
CA GLU A 141 -4.68 -11.70 20.58
C GLU A 141 -3.45 -12.03 19.70
N TRP A 142 -2.76 -13.16 19.95
CA TRP A 142 -1.62 -13.58 19.15
C TRP A 142 -2.00 -13.82 17.69
N MET A 143 -1.43 -13.03 16.79
CA MET A 143 -1.71 -13.12 15.36
C MET A 143 -0.42 -12.95 14.54
N PRO A 144 0.26 -14.05 14.21
CA PRO A 144 1.48 -14.01 13.43
C PRO A 144 1.16 -13.80 11.95
N LEU A 145 2.07 -13.17 11.20
CA LEU A 145 1.80 -12.79 9.80
C LEU A 145 1.47 -13.98 8.90
N GLY A 146 2.10 -15.13 9.12
CA GLY A 146 1.88 -16.35 8.34
C GLY A 146 0.52 -17.00 8.55
N LYS A 147 -0.19 -16.65 9.65
CA LYS A 147 -1.62 -16.99 9.85
C LYS A 147 -2.55 -15.93 9.24
N MET A 148 -2.12 -14.68 9.23
CA MET A 148 -2.88 -13.58 8.61
C MET A 148 -2.84 -13.65 7.08
N PHE A 149 -1.70 -14.03 6.51
CA PHE A 149 -1.47 -14.04 5.07
C PHE A 149 -1.86 -15.39 4.46
N ASP A 150 -3.05 -15.44 3.88
CA ASP A 150 -3.63 -16.59 3.18
C ASP A 150 -4.08 -16.22 1.75
N GLU A 151 -4.73 -17.15 1.05
CA GLU A 151 -5.23 -16.94 -0.32
C GLU A 151 -6.28 -15.82 -0.40
N LYS A 152 -7.15 -15.68 0.61
CA LYS A 152 -8.19 -14.64 0.64
C LYS A 152 -7.59 -13.25 0.73
N VAL A 153 -6.54 -13.11 1.55
CA VAL A 153 -5.77 -11.87 1.68
C VAL A 153 -5.04 -11.53 0.38
N VAL A 154 -4.45 -12.52 -0.30
CA VAL A 154 -3.83 -12.30 -1.62
C VAL A 154 -4.87 -11.84 -2.64
N VAL A 155 -6.05 -12.49 -2.70
CA VAL A 155 -7.15 -12.09 -3.58
C VAL A 155 -7.61 -10.66 -3.29
N ASN A 156 -7.78 -10.28 -2.02
CA ASN A 156 -8.12 -8.90 -1.65
C ASN A 156 -7.09 -7.88 -2.16
N GLY A 157 -5.80 -8.24 -2.12
CA GLY A 157 -4.72 -7.43 -2.70
C GLY A 157 -4.83 -7.28 -4.23
N ILE A 158 -5.19 -8.34 -4.95
CA ILE A 158 -5.40 -8.31 -6.41
C ILE A 158 -6.64 -7.48 -6.77
N VAL A 159 -7.73 -7.64 -6.02
CA VAL A 159 -8.95 -6.84 -6.19
C VAL A 159 -8.63 -5.35 -6.01
N ALA A 160 -7.83 -4.99 -5.00
CA ALA A 160 -7.37 -3.61 -4.81
C ALA A 160 -6.56 -3.10 -5.99
N LEU A 161 -5.63 -3.91 -6.51
CA LEU A 161 -4.82 -3.59 -7.68
C LEU A 161 -5.69 -3.31 -8.91
N LEU A 162 -6.65 -4.19 -9.20
CA LEU A 162 -7.52 -4.09 -10.36
C LEU A 162 -8.52 -2.92 -10.23
N ALA A 163 -9.16 -2.78 -9.07
CA ALA A 163 -10.16 -1.73 -8.84
C ALA A 163 -9.58 -0.31 -8.89
N THR A 164 -8.26 -0.16 -8.82
CA THR A 164 -7.56 1.14 -8.82
C THR A 164 -6.66 1.35 -10.04
N GLY A 165 -6.51 0.33 -10.89
CA GLY A 165 -5.59 0.38 -12.03
C GLY A 165 -4.13 0.54 -11.58
N GLY A 166 -3.71 -0.22 -10.56
CA GLY A 166 -2.37 -0.10 -10.01
C GLY A 166 -1.27 -0.65 -10.92
N SER A 167 -0.03 -0.45 -10.49
CA SER A 167 1.18 -0.78 -11.26
C SER A 167 1.27 -2.27 -11.61
N THR A 168 1.50 -2.56 -12.89
CA THR A 168 1.70 -3.93 -13.42
C THR A 168 2.87 -4.66 -12.78
N ASN A 169 3.82 -3.96 -12.13
CA ASN A 169 4.84 -4.62 -11.30
C ASN A 169 4.26 -5.54 -10.23
N HIS A 170 3.00 -5.34 -9.82
CA HIS A 170 2.33 -6.18 -8.84
C HIS A 170 2.01 -7.59 -9.34
N THR A 171 1.98 -7.83 -10.66
CA THR A 171 1.90 -9.21 -11.19
C THR A 171 3.16 -10.01 -10.86
N MET A 172 4.31 -9.34 -10.68
CA MET A 172 5.53 -9.98 -10.15
C MET A 172 5.58 -9.95 -8.63
N HIS A 173 5.22 -8.82 -8.01
CA HIS A 173 5.34 -8.66 -6.56
C HIS A 173 4.40 -9.57 -5.78
N LEU A 174 3.12 -9.64 -6.15
CA LEU A 174 2.15 -10.48 -5.44
C LEU A 174 2.47 -11.97 -5.62
N VAL A 175 2.91 -12.39 -6.81
CA VAL A 175 3.37 -13.77 -7.06
C VAL A 175 4.56 -14.10 -6.16
N ALA A 176 5.56 -13.21 -6.09
CA ALA A 176 6.74 -13.40 -5.25
C ALA A 176 6.43 -13.39 -3.74
N MET A 177 5.44 -12.60 -3.30
CA MET A 177 4.96 -12.59 -1.92
C MET A 177 4.18 -13.88 -1.61
N ALA A 178 3.23 -14.27 -2.44
CA ALA A 178 2.39 -15.46 -2.30
C ALA A 178 3.22 -16.75 -2.22
N ALA A 179 4.26 -16.86 -3.06
CA ALA A 179 5.18 -18.00 -3.05
C ALA A 179 5.89 -18.22 -1.71
N ARG A 180 6.02 -17.20 -0.83
CA ARG A 180 6.60 -17.35 0.51
C ARG A 180 5.72 -18.11 1.49
N ARG A 181 4.44 -18.29 1.15
CA ARG A 181 3.47 -19.10 1.88
C ARG A 181 3.04 -20.31 1.07
N GLU A 182 3.80 -20.68 0.04
CA GLU A 182 3.50 -21.81 -0.85
C GLU A 182 2.15 -21.67 -1.56
N LEU A 183 1.64 -20.43 -1.67
CA LEU A 183 0.43 -20.12 -2.42
C LEU A 183 0.80 -20.02 -3.91
N SER A 184 0.11 -20.81 -4.73
CA SER A 184 0.23 -20.72 -6.18
C SER A 184 -0.62 -19.55 -6.69
N LEU A 185 0.05 -18.51 -7.19
CA LEU A 185 -0.60 -17.40 -7.88
C LEU A 185 -0.02 -17.29 -9.29
N THR A 186 -0.89 -17.33 -10.29
CA THR A 186 -0.58 -17.38 -11.71
C THR A 186 -1.10 -16.15 -12.44
N GLY A 187 -0.67 -15.95 -13.68
CA GLY A 187 -1.21 -14.89 -14.54
C GLY A 187 -2.70 -15.04 -14.82
N ASP A 188 -3.18 -16.27 -14.91
CA ASP A 188 -4.59 -16.59 -15.18
C ASP A 188 -5.48 -16.11 -14.02
N ASP A 189 -5.02 -16.23 -12.77
CA ASP A 189 -5.76 -15.70 -11.61
C ASP A 189 -5.96 -14.18 -11.68
N PHE A 190 -4.96 -13.44 -12.19
CA PHE A 190 -5.12 -11.99 -12.43
C PHE A 190 -6.11 -11.73 -13.57
N SER A 191 -6.07 -12.54 -14.63
CA SER A 191 -6.97 -12.42 -15.78
C SER A 191 -8.41 -12.65 -15.36
N ASP A 192 -8.68 -13.77 -14.68
CA ASP A 192 -10.01 -14.17 -14.22
C ASP A 192 -10.60 -13.12 -13.25
N LEU A 193 -9.79 -12.58 -12.34
CA LEU A 193 -10.22 -11.50 -11.46
C LEU A 193 -10.45 -10.18 -12.23
N SER A 194 -9.67 -9.90 -13.27
CA SER A 194 -9.83 -8.67 -14.07
C SER A 194 -11.14 -8.62 -14.85
N ASP A 195 -11.71 -9.77 -15.20
CA ASP A 195 -12.99 -9.85 -15.89
C ASP A 195 -14.18 -9.46 -15.00
N VAL A 196 -14.04 -9.58 -13.68
CA VAL A 196 -15.13 -9.35 -12.72
C VAL A 196 -14.93 -8.12 -11.83
N VAL A 197 -13.69 -7.66 -11.62
CA VAL A 197 -13.41 -6.51 -10.76
C VAL A 197 -13.50 -5.20 -11.56
N PRO A 198 -14.47 -4.32 -11.26
CA PRO A 198 -14.60 -3.05 -11.96
C PRO A 198 -13.50 -2.05 -11.54
N LEU A 199 -13.03 -1.24 -12.50
CA LEU A 199 -12.16 -0.10 -12.21
C LEU A 199 -12.97 1.02 -11.55
N LEU A 200 -12.77 1.24 -10.24
CA LEU A 200 -13.49 2.23 -9.43
C LEU A 200 -12.74 3.55 -9.23
N ALA A 201 -11.40 3.54 -9.34
CA ALA A 201 -10.58 4.75 -9.21
C ALA A 201 -9.74 5.01 -10.48
N ARG A 202 -9.72 6.26 -10.94
CA ARG A 202 -8.89 6.70 -12.09
C ARG A 202 -7.84 7.70 -11.64
N LEU A 203 -6.67 7.17 -11.31
CA LEU A 203 -5.53 7.95 -10.81
C LEU A 203 -4.46 8.05 -11.88
N TYR A 204 -3.77 9.19 -11.97
CA TYR A 204 -2.65 9.38 -12.90
C TYR A 204 -1.61 8.28 -12.67
N PRO A 205 -1.23 7.50 -13.70
CA PRO A 205 -1.33 7.83 -15.13
C PRO A 205 -2.66 7.48 -15.84
N ASN A 206 -3.54 6.66 -15.25
CA ASN A 206 -4.81 6.22 -15.86
C ASN A 206 -5.93 7.27 -15.81
N GLY A 207 -5.75 8.32 -15.02
CA GLY A 207 -6.69 9.44 -14.88
C GLY A 207 -5.99 10.76 -14.63
N PRO A 208 -6.73 11.87 -14.51
CA PRO A 208 -6.15 13.19 -14.28
C PRO A 208 -5.80 13.46 -12.81
N ALA A 209 -6.48 12.79 -11.87
CA ALA A 209 -6.35 13.00 -10.43
C ALA A 209 -5.11 12.28 -9.87
N ASP A 210 -4.46 12.88 -8.88
CA ASP A 210 -3.37 12.23 -8.15
C ASP A 210 -3.87 11.57 -6.85
N ILE A 211 -2.95 10.95 -6.10
CA ILE A 211 -3.30 10.20 -4.89
C ILE A 211 -3.89 11.07 -3.77
N ASN A 212 -3.62 12.38 -3.78
CA ASN A 212 -4.16 13.29 -2.78
C ASN A 212 -5.62 13.63 -3.07
N HIS A 213 -5.97 13.81 -4.35
CA HIS A 213 -7.37 13.93 -4.75
C HIS A 213 -8.16 12.66 -4.45
N PHE A 214 -7.54 11.48 -4.63
CA PHE A 214 -8.14 10.21 -4.21
C PHE A 214 -8.43 10.17 -2.71
N GLN A 215 -7.44 10.54 -1.90
CA GLN A 215 -7.61 10.57 -0.45
C GLN A 215 -8.72 11.56 -0.04
N ALA A 216 -8.77 12.74 -0.65
CA ALA A 216 -9.80 13.74 -0.40
C ALA A 216 -11.22 13.29 -0.84
N ALA A 217 -11.32 12.41 -1.84
CA ALA A 217 -12.59 11.81 -2.26
C ALA A 217 -13.09 10.69 -1.33
N GLY A 218 -12.41 10.46 -0.20
CA GLY A 218 -12.73 9.43 0.80
C GLY A 218 -11.80 8.21 0.76
N GLY A 219 -10.82 8.19 -0.15
CA GLY A 219 -9.66 7.32 -0.11
C GLY A 219 -9.95 5.81 -0.04
N VAL A 220 -9.04 5.10 0.64
CA VAL A 220 -9.15 3.65 0.88
C VAL A 220 -10.47 3.27 1.55
N PRO A 221 -10.97 4.00 2.58
CA PRO A 221 -12.20 3.61 3.27
C PRO A 221 -13.43 3.52 2.38
N VAL A 222 -13.62 4.49 1.47
CA VAL A 222 -14.73 4.45 0.52
C VAL A 222 -14.58 3.26 -0.43
N LEU A 223 -13.39 3.01 -0.94
CA LEU A 223 -13.14 1.92 -1.88
C LEU A 223 -13.40 0.54 -1.25
N VAL A 224 -12.88 0.29 -0.04
CA VAL A 224 -13.15 -0.96 0.70
C VAL A 224 -14.64 -1.14 0.92
N ARG A 225 -15.35 -0.08 1.32
CA ARG A 225 -16.79 -0.12 1.56
C ARG A 225 -17.57 -0.53 0.31
N GLU A 226 -17.29 0.07 -0.84
CA GLU A 226 -18.03 -0.24 -2.07
C GLU A 226 -17.70 -1.64 -2.60
N LEU A 227 -16.45 -2.09 -2.49
CA LEU A 227 -16.06 -3.45 -2.90
C LEU A 227 -16.63 -4.53 -1.98
N LEU A 228 -16.71 -4.30 -0.66
CA LEU A 228 -17.40 -5.19 0.28
C LEU A 228 -18.89 -5.29 -0.02
N LYS A 229 -19.56 -4.15 -0.27
CA LYS A 229 -20.98 -4.14 -0.68
C LYS A 229 -21.21 -4.90 -1.98
N GLY A 230 -20.25 -4.83 -2.90
CA GLY A 230 -20.28 -5.57 -4.16
C GLY A 230 -19.95 -7.06 -4.03
N GLY A 231 -19.59 -7.54 -2.83
CA GLY A 231 -19.18 -8.94 -2.63
C GLY A 231 -17.84 -9.31 -3.28
N LEU A 232 -16.99 -8.32 -3.58
CA LEU A 232 -15.72 -8.50 -4.28
C LEU A 232 -14.52 -8.66 -3.35
N LEU A 233 -14.70 -8.41 -2.06
CA LEU A 233 -13.66 -8.60 -1.04
C LEU A 233 -14.07 -9.71 -0.07
N ASN A 234 -13.09 -10.50 0.33
CA ASN A 234 -13.22 -11.47 1.40
C ASN A 234 -13.22 -10.74 2.75
N GLU A 235 -14.36 -10.74 3.45
CA GLU A 235 -14.49 -10.20 4.82
C GLU A 235 -13.99 -11.20 5.89
N ASP A 236 -13.96 -12.49 5.59
CA ASP A 236 -13.49 -13.56 6.49
C ASP A 236 -11.95 -13.67 6.44
N VAL A 237 -11.29 -12.62 6.92
CA VAL A 237 -9.82 -12.51 6.99
C VAL A 237 -9.37 -11.88 8.32
N HIS A 238 -8.17 -12.26 8.76
CA HIS A 238 -7.51 -11.56 9.86
C HIS A 238 -6.76 -10.33 9.35
N THR A 239 -6.74 -9.27 10.16
CA THR A 239 -6.00 -8.03 9.87
C THR A 239 -5.29 -7.55 11.14
N VAL A 240 -4.39 -6.57 10.99
CA VAL A 240 -3.76 -5.89 12.13
C VAL A 240 -4.76 -5.08 12.97
N ALA A 241 -5.97 -4.84 12.46
CA ALA A 241 -7.07 -4.20 13.18
C ALA A 241 -8.12 -5.22 13.68
N GLY A 242 -7.77 -6.51 13.73
CA GLY A 242 -8.65 -7.60 14.15
C GLY A 242 -9.29 -8.33 12.96
N PHE A 243 -10.25 -9.20 13.26
CA PHE A 243 -10.97 -9.94 12.23
C PHE A 243 -11.93 -9.03 11.44
N GLY A 244 -11.96 -9.19 10.12
CA GLY A 244 -12.80 -8.44 9.18
C GLY A 244 -12.17 -7.18 8.58
N LEU A 245 -12.69 -6.75 7.43
CA LEU A 245 -12.37 -5.48 6.77
C LEU A 245 -13.39 -4.37 7.06
N SER A 246 -14.47 -4.63 7.80
CA SER A 246 -15.43 -3.59 8.23
C SER A 246 -14.79 -2.36 8.87
N ARG A 247 -13.71 -2.50 9.66
CA ARG A 247 -12.98 -1.36 10.23
C ARG A 247 -12.23 -0.54 9.19
N TYR A 248 -11.88 -1.14 8.06
CA TYR A 248 -11.23 -0.49 6.93
C TYR A 248 -12.20 0.38 6.13
N THR A 249 -13.51 0.33 6.39
CA THR A 249 -14.47 1.28 5.81
C THR A 249 -14.55 2.61 6.56
N LEU A 250 -13.78 2.77 7.63
CA LEU A 250 -13.81 3.94 8.50
C LEU A 250 -12.56 4.80 8.27
N GLU A 251 -12.78 6.12 8.24
CA GLU A 251 -11.69 7.08 8.18
C GLU A 251 -11.17 7.38 9.60
N PRO A 252 -9.85 7.36 9.85
CA PRO A 252 -9.30 7.78 11.12
C PRO A 252 -9.23 9.31 11.23
N TRP A 253 -9.60 9.86 12.39
CA TRP A 253 -9.44 11.28 12.71
C TRP A 253 -8.84 11.49 14.10
N LEU A 254 -8.25 12.67 14.33
CA LEU A 254 -7.81 13.12 15.65
C LEU A 254 -8.96 13.86 16.34
N LYS A 255 -9.08 13.66 17.66
CA LYS A 255 -9.99 14.42 18.53
C LYS A 255 -9.25 15.60 19.13
#